data_AF-A0A4R5Q0G7-F1
#
_entry.id   AF-A0A4R5Q0G7-F1
#
_cell.length_a   1.000
_cell.length_b   1.000
_cell.length_c   1.000
_cell.angle_alpha   90.00
_cell.angle_beta   90.00
_cell.angle_gamma   90.00
#
_symmetry.space_group_name_H-M   'P 1'
#
loop_
_entity.id
_entity.type
_entity.pdbx_description
1 polymer ?
#
loop_
_entity_poly.entity_id
_entity_poly.type
_entity_poly.pdbx_seq_one_letter_code
_entity_poly.pdbx_strand_id
1 'polypeptide(L)'
;MSGTQHERIGELCAELRLAAVPDLYVAAAQAAAARDTSFSDFLEEVLRGEREVRRARAREMFARTAGFPAIKTLDGYDFGFATGAPRQQITELTSLAFVERAENVVFLGPSGVGKT
;
A
#
# COMPACT_ATOMS: atom_id res chain seq x y z
N MET A 1 -31.93 -4.63 -23.75
CA MET A 1 -30.87 -5.34 -23.00
C MET A 1 -29.81 -5.81 -23.97
N SER A 2 -28.72 -5.04 -24.14
CA SER A 2 -27.45 -5.53 -24.72
C SER A 2 -26.37 -4.47 -24.45
N GLY A 3 -26.01 -4.28 -23.18
CA GLY A 3 -24.80 -3.57 -22.81
C GLY A 3 -23.57 -4.40 -23.18
N THR A 4 -22.42 -3.75 -23.41
CA THR A 4 -21.17 -4.49 -23.72
C THR A 4 -20.78 -5.42 -22.58
N GLN A 5 -19.92 -6.43 -22.81
CA GLN A 5 -19.43 -7.28 -21.72
C GLN A 5 -18.76 -6.44 -20.61
N HIS A 6 -18.03 -5.40 -21.01
CA HIS A 6 -17.39 -4.45 -20.09
C HIS A 6 -18.40 -3.74 -19.19
N GLU A 7 -19.51 -3.26 -19.75
CA GLU A 7 -20.58 -2.59 -19.00
C GLU A 7 -21.21 -3.50 -17.96
N ARG A 8 -21.53 -4.75 -18.33
CA ARG A 8 -22.08 -5.75 -17.39
C ARG A 8 -21.11 -6.07 -16.26
N ILE A 9 -19.82 -6.15 -16.55
CA ILE A 9 -18.78 -6.34 -15.53
C ILE A 9 -18.71 -5.12 -14.61
N GLY A 10 -18.80 -3.90 -15.17
CA GLY A 10 -18.85 -2.65 -14.40
C GLY A 10 -20.02 -2.59 -13.42
N GLU A 11 -21.23 -2.97 -13.86
CA GLU A 11 -22.43 -3.05 -13.01
C GLU A 11 -22.24 -4.01 -11.83
N LEU A 12 -21.78 -5.23 -12.10
CA LEU A 12 -21.48 -6.23 -11.06
C LEU A 12 -20.39 -5.72 -10.08
N CYS A 13 -19.35 -5.08 -10.60
CA CYS A 13 -18.29 -4.51 -9.77
C CYS A 13 -18.81 -3.39 -8.88
N ALA A 14 -19.74 -2.57 -9.35
CA ALA A 14 -20.38 -1.52 -8.55
C ALA A 14 -21.20 -2.13 -7.41
N GLU A 15 -22.03 -3.14 -7.69
CA GLU A 15 -22.83 -3.83 -6.66
C GLU A 15 -21.95 -4.52 -5.60
N LEU A 16 -20.88 -5.19 -6.03
CA LEU A 16 -19.94 -5.90 -5.16
C LEU A 16 -18.89 -4.99 -4.52
N ARG A 17 -18.89 -3.69 -4.81
CA ARG A 17 -17.90 -2.70 -4.35
C ARG A 17 -16.47 -3.08 -4.72
N LEU A 18 -16.26 -3.60 -5.93
CA LEU A 18 -14.96 -3.93 -6.52
C LEU A 18 -14.49 -2.74 -7.37
N ALA A 19 -14.01 -1.69 -6.71
CA ALA A 19 -13.85 -0.38 -7.34
C ALA A 19 -12.70 -0.28 -8.34
N ALA A 20 -11.73 -1.18 -8.30
CA ALA A 20 -10.56 -1.19 -9.18
C ALA A 20 -10.64 -2.26 -10.28
N VAL A 21 -11.46 -3.31 -10.09
CA VAL A 21 -11.59 -4.41 -11.06
C VAL A 21 -11.91 -3.92 -12.48
N PRO A 22 -12.84 -2.99 -12.73
CA PRO A 22 -13.15 -2.49 -14.07
C PRO A 22 -11.94 -1.92 -14.82
N ASP A 23 -11.01 -1.30 -14.10
CA ASP A 23 -9.80 -0.69 -14.66
C ASP A 23 -8.66 -1.72 -14.84
N LEU A 24 -8.66 -2.79 -14.05
CA LEU A 24 -7.56 -3.76 -13.98
C LEU A 24 -7.77 -4.99 -14.87
N TYR A 25 -9.00 -5.48 -14.99
CA TYR A 25 -9.25 -6.81 -15.55
C TYR A 25 -8.87 -6.94 -17.03
N VAL A 26 -8.97 -5.86 -17.82
CA VAL A 26 -8.64 -5.87 -19.25
C VAL A 26 -7.13 -6.11 -19.46
N ALA A 27 -6.30 -5.36 -18.73
CA ALA A 27 -4.85 -5.50 -18.80
C ALA A 27 -4.42 -6.88 -18.26
N ALA A 28 -5.02 -7.33 -17.15
CA ALA A 28 -4.76 -8.66 -16.61
C ALA A 28 -5.17 -9.78 -17.58
N ALA A 29 -6.29 -9.64 -18.29
CA ALA A 29 -6.74 -10.63 -19.26
C ALA A 29 -5.79 -10.72 -20.47
N GLN A 30 -5.29 -9.58 -20.96
CA GLN A 30 -4.28 -9.54 -22.02
C GLN A 30 -2.97 -10.19 -21.57
N ALA A 31 -2.53 -9.90 -20.33
CA ALA A 31 -1.33 -10.50 -19.77
C ALA A 31 -1.46 -12.02 -19.59
N ALA A 32 -2.62 -12.49 -19.10
CA ALA A 32 -2.91 -13.91 -18.95
C ALA A 32 -2.94 -14.65 -20.30
N ALA A 33 -3.56 -14.05 -21.31
CA ALA A 33 -3.58 -14.59 -22.67
C ALA A 33 -2.17 -14.67 -23.28
N ALA A 34 -1.33 -13.65 -23.06
CA ALA A 34 0.05 -13.63 -23.56
C ALA A 34 0.97 -14.65 -22.86
N ARG A 35 0.66 -15.00 -21.60
CA ARG A 35 1.45 -15.90 -20.76
C ARG A 35 0.88 -17.32 -20.66
N ASP A 36 -0.19 -17.61 -21.41
CA ASP A 36 -0.95 -18.87 -21.35
C ASP A 36 -1.27 -19.29 -19.89
N THR A 37 -1.71 -18.32 -19.09
CA THR A 37 -1.96 -18.52 -17.66
C THR A 37 -3.33 -19.14 -17.43
N SER A 38 -3.49 -19.92 -16.36
CA SER A 38 -4.79 -20.51 -16.04
C SER A 38 -5.83 -19.43 -15.71
N PHE A 39 -7.12 -19.73 -15.92
CA PHE A 39 -8.20 -18.82 -15.54
C PHE A 39 -8.23 -18.53 -14.03
N SER A 40 -7.79 -19.49 -13.21
CA SER A 40 -7.69 -19.32 -11.77
C SER A 40 -6.62 -18.30 -11.40
N ASP A 41 -5.45 -18.35 -12.05
CA ASP A 41 -4.37 -17.39 -11.81
C ASP A 41 -4.76 -15.98 -12.26
N PHE A 42 -5.43 -15.87 -13.42
CA PHE A 42 -5.99 -14.59 -13.88
C PHE A 42 -6.95 -13.98 -12.86
N LEU A 43 -7.91 -14.77 -12.37
CA LEU A 43 -8.87 -14.31 -11.37
C LEU A 43 -8.15 -13.87 -10.08
N GLU A 44 -7.16 -14.64 -9.65
CA GLU A 44 -6.36 -14.30 -8.48
C GLU A 44 -5.60 -12.97 -8.66
N GLU A 45 -4.98 -12.74 -9.82
CA GLU A 45 -4.26 -11.51 -10.13
C GLU A 45 -5.18 -10.28 -10.07
N VAL A 46 -6.37 -10.38 -10.66
CA VAL A 46 -7.37 -9.30 -10.63
C VAL A 46 -7.82 -9.00 -9.20
N LEU A 47 -8.12 -10.03 -8.39
CA LEU A 47 -8.55 -9.86 -7.00
C LEU A 47 -7.42 -9.33 -6.11
N ARG A 48 -6.17 -9.73 -6.36
CA ARG A 48 -5.00 -9.16 -5.69
C ARG A 48 -4.87 -7.68 -6.01
N GLY A 49 -5.03 -7.28 -7.28
CA GLY A 49 -5.02 -5.88 -7.70
C GLY A 49 -6.08 -5.03 -6.99
N GLU A 50 -7.33 -5.50 -6.94
CA GLU A 50 -8.42 -4.85 -6.18
C GLU A 50 -8.05 -4.66 -4.70
N ARG A 51 -7.51 -5.72 -4.07
CA ARG A 51 -7.12 -5.68 -2.66
C ARG A 51 -6.03 -4.63 -2.41
N GLU A 52 -5.02 -4.54 -3.26
CA GLU A 52 -3.93 -3.59 -3.09
C GLU A 52 -4.40 -2.14 -3.29
N VAL A 53 -5.26 -1.86 -4.29
CA VAL A 53 -5.88 -0.53 -4.46
C VAL A 53 -6.71 -0.15 -3.24
N ARG A 54 -7.52 -1.08 -2.72
CA ARG A 54 -8.31 -0.86 -1.50
C ARG A 54 -7.43 -0.55 -0.29
N ARG A 55 -6.34 -1.30 -0.11
CA ARG A 55 -5.37 -1.06 0.97
C ARG A 55 -4.67 0.29 0.83
N ALA A 56 -4.28 0.67 -0.37
CA ALA A 56 -3.67 1.99 -0.62
C ALA A 56 -4.63 3.13 -0.24
N ARG A 57 -5.89 3.06 -0.69
CA ARG A 57 -6.92 4.05 -0.31
C ARG A 57 -7.18 4.09 1.20
N ALA A 58 -7.21 2.94 1.86
CA ALA A 58 -7.38 2.87 3.31
C ALA A 58 -6.20 3.53 4.05
N ARG A 59 -4.96 3.26 3.63
CA ARG A 59 -3.74 3.87 4.20
C ARG A 59 -3.76 5.39 4.04
N GLU A 60 -4.11 5.89 2.85
CA GLU A 60 -4.22 7.33 2.59
C GLU A 60 -5.32 7.98 3.45
N MET A 61 -6.47 7.32 3.59
CA MET A 61 -7.57 7.81 4.43
C MET A 61 -7.17 7.83 5.92
N PHE A 62 -6.53 6.79 6.42
CA PHE A 62 -6.04 6.75 7.80
C PHE A 62 -5.00 7.83 8.07
N ALA A 63 -4.04 8.02 7.16
CA ALA A 63 -3.05 9.10 7.28
C ALA A 63 -3.70 10.49 7.33
N ARG A 64 -4.71 10.74 6.49
CA ARG A 64 -5.48 11.98 6.47
C ARG A 64 -6.28 12.20 7.75
N THR A 65 -6.90 11.15 8.27
CA THR A 65 -7.79 11.21 9.44
C THR A 65 -7.02 11.29 10.75
N ALA A 66 -5.77 10.81 10.78
CA ALA A 66 -4.90 10.87 11.95
C ALA A 66 -4.48 12.29 12.36
N GLY A 67 -4.74 13.31 11.52
CA GLY A 67 -4.48 14.71 11.87
C GLY A 67 -2.99 15.05 12.01
N PHE A 68 -2.11 14.29 11.36
CA PHE A 68 -0.68 14.57 11.39
C PHE A 68 -0.40 15.95 10.77
N PRO A 69 0.40 16.82 11.41
CA PRO A 69 0.71 18.16 10.90
C PRO A 69 1.54 18.12 9.60
N ALA A 70 2.29 17.03 9.39
CA ALA A 70 3.01 16.74 8.17
C ALA A 70 3.18 15.23 8.01
N ILE A 71 3.22 14.73 6.77
CA ILE A 71 3.61 13.35 6.48
C ILE A 71 5.13 13.29 6.46
N LYS A 72 5.73 12.69 7.49
CA LYS A 72 7.17 12.41 7.52
C LYS A 72 7.38 10.94 7.16
N THR A 73 8.18 10.70 6.12
CA THR A 73 8.60 9.36 5.71
C THR A 73 10.06 9.13 6.10
N LEU A 74 10.45 7.86 6.29
CA LEU A 74 11.85 7.53 6.57
C LEU A 74 12.76 7.79 5.35
N ASP A 75 12.22 7.77 4.13
CA ASP A 75 12.96 8.15 2.91
C ASP A 75 13.39 9.63 2.94
N GLY A 76 12.64 10.47 3.65
CA GLY A 76 12.96 11.88 3.86
C GLY A 76 13.88 12.14 5.05
N TYR A 77 14.36 11.10 5.75
CA TYR A 77 15.21 11.27 6.92
C TYR A 77 16.65 11.61 6.54
N ASP A 78 17.10 12.80 6.93
CA ASP A 78 18.48 13.24 6.72
C ASP A 78 19.41 12.71 7.83
N PHE A 79 20.07 11.58 7.53
CA PHE A 79 21.10 11.00 8.40
C PHE A 79 22.35 11.87 8.58
N GLY A 80 22.58 12.86 7.72
CA GLY A 80 23.66 13.84 7.86
C GLY A 80 23.33 14.90 8.90
N PHE A 81 22.06 15.32 8.97
CA PHE A 81 21.57 16.25 9.99
C PHE A 81 21.38 15.57 11.36
N ALA A 82 20.85 14.36 11.39
CA ALA A 82 20.57 13.62 12.62
C ALA A 82 21.70 12.63 12.97
N THR A 83 22.89 13.16 13.25
CA THR A 83 24.13 12.40 13.50
C THR A 83 24.08 11.45 14.71
N GLY A 84 23.10 11.63 15.61
CA GLY A 84 22.90 10.78 16.78
C GLY A 84 22.18 9.45 16.52
N ALA A 85 21.66 9.23 15.31
CA ALA A 85 20.88 8.03 14.96
C ALA A 85 21.64 7.13 13.97
N PRO A 86 22.14 5.95 14.38
CA PRO A 86 22.81 5.03 13.48
C PRO A 86 21.87 4.56 12.36
N ARG A 87 22.28 4.74 11.09
CA ARG A 87 21.49 4.36 9.91
C ARG A 87 20.99 2.92 9.96
N GLN A 88 21.85 1.99 10.40
CA GLN A 88 21.50 0.58 10.50
C GLN A 88 20.35 0.34 11.48
N GLN A 89 20.39 0.94 12.66
CA GLN A 89 19.32 0.80 13.66
C GLN A 89 18.00 1.40 13.17
N ILE A 90 18.03 2.59 12.54
CA ILE A 90 16.83 3.19 11.94
C ILE A 90 16.26 2.30 10.82
N THR A 91 17.13 1.70 10.01
CA THR A 91 16.71 0.80 8.93
C THR A 91 16.05 -0.46 9.51
N GLU A 92 16.59 -1.03 10.58
CA GLU A 92 15.98 -2.18 11.27
C GLU A 92 14.58 -1.85 11.79
N LEU A 93 14.36 -0.63 12.30
CA LEU A 93 13.04 -0.18 12.74
C LEU A 93 12.02 -0.07 11.61
N THR A 94 12.45 0.09 10.35
CA THR A 94 11.53 0.14 9.18
C THR A 94 10.75 -1.18 9.01
N SER A 95 11.32 -2.30 9.47
CA SER A 95 10.68 -3.61 9.43
C SER A 95 9.49 -3.75 10.38
N LEU A 96 9.39 -2.85 11.38
CA LEU A 96 8.42 -2.93 12.47
C LEU A 96 8.49 -4.22 13.30
N ALA A 97 9.57 -5.01 13.19
CA ALA A 97 9.70 -6.29 13.89
C ALA A 97 9.69 -6.16 15.42
N PHE A 98 10.01 -4.98 15.96
CA PHE A 98 9.90 -4.70 17.40
C PHE A 98 8.43 -4.74 17.90
N VAL A 99 7.45 -4.47 17.02
CA VAL A 99 6.02 -4.56 17.35
C VAL A 99 5.63 -6.03 17.61
N GLU A 100 6.07 -6.94 16.74
CA GLU A 100 5.80 -8.37 16.89
C GLU A 100 6.48 -8.96 18.14
N ARG A 101 7.67 -8.45 18.49
CA ARG A 101 8.42 -8.85 19.69
C ARG A 101 7.96 -8.17 20.98
N ALA A 102 7.00 -7.24 20.91
CA ALA A 102 6.57 -6.40 22.03
C ALA A 102 7.75 -5.66 22.71
N GLU A 103 8.68 -5.15 21.91
CA GLU A 103 9.86 -4.40 22.36
C GLU A 103 9.59 -2.89 22.35
N ASN A 104 10.16 -2.18 23.32
CA ASN A 104 10.10 -0.73 23.39
C ASN A 104 11.24 -0.09 22.60
N VAL A 105 10.92 0.95 21.82
CA VAL A 105 11.92 1.75 21.09
C VAL A 105 11.97 3.15 21.71
N VAL A 106 13.16 3.58 22.13
CA VAL A 106 13.36 4.88 22.78
C VAL A 106 14.39 5.70 21.99
N PHE A 107 13.97 6.87 21.51
CA PHE A 107 14.86 7.82 20.84
C PHE A 107 15.40 8.83 21.86
N LEU A 108 16.72 8.85 22.06
CA LEU A 108 17.41 9.76 22.97
C LEU A 108 18.32 10.73 22.21
N GLY A 109 18.32 12.01 22.59
CA GLY A 109 19.20 13.01 21.99
C GLY A 109 18.72 14.46 22.20
N PRO A 110 19.55 15.46 21.85
CA PRO A 110 19.24 16.89 22.01
C PRO A 110 17.95 17.30 21.31
N SER A 111 17.25 18.33 21.78
CA SER A 111 16.03 18.82 21.10
C SER A 111 16.32 19.24 19.64
N GLY A 112 15.36 19.06 18.74
CA GLY A 112 15.47 19.48 17.34
C GLY A 112 16.13 18.50 16.36
N VAL A 113 16.64 17.34 16.81
CA VAL A 113 17.33 16.35 15.95
C VAL A 113 16.40 15.33 15.27
N GLY A 114 15.10 15.64 15.14
CA GLY A 114 14.14 14.77 14.43
C GLY A 114 13.60 13.57 15.23
N LYS A 115 13.54 13.66 16.57
CA LYS A 115 12.90 12.65 17.44
C LYS A 115 11.36 12.69 17.42
N THR A 116 10.78 13.75 16.87
CA THR A 116 9.32 14.05 16.75
C THR A 116 9.03 14.41 15.31
#